data_AF-R1E6A2-F1
#
_entry.id   AF-R1E6A2-F1
#
_cell.length_a   1.000
_cell.length_b   1.000
_cell.length_c   1.000
_cell.angle_alpha   90.00
_cell.angle_beta   90.00
_cell.angle_gamma   90.00
#
_symmetry.space_group_name_H-M   'P 1'
#
loop_
_entity.id
_entity.type
_entity.pdbx_description
1 polymer ?
#
loop_
_entity_poly.entity_id
_entity_poly.type
_entity_poly.pdbx_seq_one_letter_code
_entity_poly.pdbx_strand_id
1 'polypeptide(L)'
;MLPTHLALHHINPARAAPPRMGLFDSLREAAREVTVQHILVSKQADALEIYDALLAEGATSEAVSKVASERSLCGSARKRPDAKLAQLRGKPGELRFRRGSMDPEFQRAAFEAAPGTLVAPFRSQSGWHVMLVNE
;
A
#
# COMPACT_ATOMS: atom_id res chain seq x y z
N MET A 1 -51.41 -26.78 14.33
CA MET A 1 -50.99 -25.47 14.87
C MET A 1 -49.94 -24.90 13.92
N LEU A 2 -50.35 -23.91 13.12
CA LEU A 2 -49.58 -23.13 12.14
C LEU A 2 -48.60 -22.15 12.87
N PRO A 3 -47.74 -21.38 12.18
CA PRO A 3 -46.70 -21.73 11.19
C PRO A 3 -45.43 -20.83 11.40
N THR A 4 -44.69 -20.50 10.32
CA THR A 4 -43.72 -19.38 10.15
C THR A 4 -42.26 -19.63 10.55
N HIS A 5 -41.22 -19.12 9.87
CA HIS A 5 -41.08 -18.44 8.58
C HIS A 5 -39.60 -18.56 8.15
N LEU A 6 -39.42 -18.59 6.84
CA LEU A 6 -38.21 -18.23 6.10
C LEU A 6 -37.68 -16.85 6.53
N ALA A 7 -36.37 -16.69 6.75
CA ALA A 7 -35.68 -15.40 6.79
C ALA A 7 -34.36 -15.54 5.99
N LEU A 8 -34.34 -15.20 4.69
CA LEU A 8 -34.06 -13.88 4.12
C LEU A 8 -32.75 -13.24 4.60
N HIS A 9 -31.75 -13.33 3.70
CA HIS A 9 -30.82 -12.27 3.30
C HIS A 9 -30.34 -11.26 4.37
N HIS A 10 -29.10 -11.43 4.82
CA HIS A 10 -28.26 -10.30 5.22
C HIS A 10 -27.50 -9.79 3.98
N ILE A 11 -28.22 -9.08 3.11
CA ILE A 11 -27.60 -8.13 2.18
C ILE A 11 -27.19 -6.94 3.06
N ASN A 12 -25.89 -6.76 3.25
CA ASN A 12 -25.32 -5.63 3.98
C ASN A 12 -25.61 -4.33 3.19
N PRO A 13 -26.51 -3.45 3.66
CA PRO A 13 -26.87 -2.24 2.95
C PRO A 13 -25.90 -1.12 3.33
N ALA A 14 -25.58 -0.28 2.34
CA ALA A 14 -24.75 0.92 2.44
C ALA A 14 -23.22 0.72 2.35
N ARG A 15 -22.75 0.43 1.13
CA ARG A 15 -21.67 1.27 0.59
C ARG A 15 -22.27 2.66 0.41
N ALA A 16 -22.11 3.54 1.40
CA ALA A 16 -22.46 4.93 1.26
C ALA A 16 -21.84 5.45 -0.05
N ALA A 17 -22.67 5.98 -0.95
CA ALA A 17 -22.13 6.68 -2.11
C ALA A 17 -21.18 7.76 -1.57
N PRO A 18 -19.96 7.90 -2.13
CA PRO A 18 -19.07 8.96 -1.69
C PRO A 18 -19.82 10.30 -1.81
N PRO A 19 -19.58 11.25 -0.89
CA PRO A 19 -20.22 12.56 -0.95
C PRO A 19 -20.06 13.15 -2.36
N ARG A 20 -21.07 13.89 -2.85
CA ARG A 20 -20.96 14.61 -4.13
C ARG A 20 -19.85 15.65 -4.01
N MET A 21 -18.63 15.24 -4.32
CA MET A 21 -17.43 16.09 -4.32
C MET A 21 -17.61 17.16 -5.40
N GLY A 22 -17.32 18.42 -5.07
CA GLY A 22 -17.29 19.48 -6.07
C GLY A 22 -16.21 19.19 -7.11
N LEU A 23 -16.30 19.83 -8.28
CA LEU A 23 -15.27 19.72 -9.32
C LEU A 23 -13.88 20.06 -8.74
N PHE A 24 -13.80 21.11 -7.93
CA PHE A 24 -12.55 21.52 -7.28
C PHE A 24 -12.05 20.52 -6.23
N ASP A 25 -12.94 19.92 -5.44
CA ASP A 25 -12.57 18.89 -4.47
C ASP A 25 -12.08 17.62 -5.17
N SER A 26 -12.72 17.25 -6.28
CA SER A 26 -12.33 16.11 -7.12
C SER A 26 -10.93 16.31 -7.71
N LEU A 27 -10.62 17.53 -8.18
CA LEU A 27 -9.29 17.86 -8.70
C LEU A 27 -8.22 17.83 -7.59
N ARG A 28 -8.56 18.31 -6.38
CA ARG A 28 -7.65 18.26 -5.22
C ARG A 28 -7.34 16.81 -4.81
N GLU A 29 -8.36 15.95 -4.74
CA GLU A 29 -8.18 14.53 -4.44
C GLU A 29 -7.39 13.79 -5.53
N ALA A 30 -7.59 14.15 -6.80
CA ALA A 30 -6.79 13.62 -7.90
C ALA A 30 -5.33 14.08 -7.85
N ALA A 31 -5.06 15.28 -7.33
CA ALA A 31 -3.71 15.83 -7.16
C ALA A 31 -2.98 15.32 -5.91
N ARG A 32 -3.65 14.54 -5.04
CA ARG A 32 -3.05 14.00 -3.82
C ARG A 32 -1.88 13.07 -4.16
N GLU A 33 -0.75 13.33 -3.52
CA GLU A 33 0.44 12.47 -3.53
C GLU A 33 0.41 11.54 -2.33
N VAL A 34 0.92 10.32 -2.53
CA VAL A 34 1.17 9.37 -1.45
C VAL A 34 2.66 9.00 -1.45
N THR A 35 3.24 8.89 -0.27
CA THR A 35 4.59 8.37 -0.06
C THR A 35 4.49 7.02 0.65
N VAL A 36 5.11 6.00 0.09
CA VAL A 36 5.14 4.64 0.64
C VAL A 36 6.55 4.08 0.63
N GLN A 37 6.82 3.10 1.47
CA GLN A 37 7.96 2.21 1.32
C GLN A 37 7.48 0.81 1.02
N HIS A 38 8.05 0.17 0.01
CA HIS A 38 7.65 -1.17 -0.37
C HIS A 38 8.83 -2.10 -0.63
N ILE A 39 8.54 -3.39 -0.52
CA ILE A 39 9.46 -4.50 -0.74
C ILE A 39 8.81 -5.40 -1.77
N LEU A 40 9.45 -5.53 -2.95
CA LEU A 40 8.99 -6.38 -4.04
C LEU A 40 9.75 -7.70 -4.00
N VAL A 41 9.03 -8.83 -3.93
CA VAL A 41 9.60 -10.18 -3.98
C VAL A 41 8.82 -11.05 -4.97
N SER A 42 9.45 -12.10 -5.49
CA SER A 42 8.82 -12.96 -6.50
C SER A 42 7.83 -13.97 -5.91
N LYS A 43 8.03 -14.39 -4.66
CA LYS A 43 7.25 -15.47 -4.03
C LYS A 43 6.37 -14.93 -2.90
N GLN A 44 5.18 -15.52 -2.77
CA GLN A 44 4.25 -15.20 -1.68
C GLN A 44 4.83 -15.52 -0.31
N ALA A 45 5.52 -16.67 -0.19
CA ALA A 45 6.12 -17.11 1.06
C ALA A 45 7.11 -16.08 1.60
N ASP A 46 8.00 -15.57 0.73
CA ASP A 46 8.97 -14.54 1.09
C ASP A 46 8.27 -13.24 1.54
N ALA A 47 7.15 -12.87 0.91
CA ALA A 47 6.39 -11.68 1.27
C ALA A 47 5.70 -11.82 2.64
N LEU A 48 5.16 -13.01 2.94
CA LEU A 48 4.56 -13.32 4.24
C LEU A 48 5.62 -13.31 5.35
N GLU A 49 6.77 -13.96 5.12
CA GLU A 49 7.90 -13.97 6.06
C GLU A 49 8.36 -12.54 6.40
N ILE A 50 8.53 -11.70 5.38
CA ILE A 50 8.93 -10.29 5.56
C ILE A 50 7.86 -9.51 6.33
N TYR A 51 6.59 -9.71 6.01
CA TYR A 51 5.49 -9.03 6.69
C TYR A 51 5.42 -9.39 8.17
N ASP A 52 5.50 -10.69 8.50
CA ASP A 52 5.46 -11.15 9.89
C ASP A 52 6.67 -10.64 10.68
N ALA A 53 7.86 -10.64 10.08
CA ALA A 53 9.07 -10.07 10.68
C ALA A 53 8.92 -8.56 10.96
N LEU A 54 8.39 -7.80 10.00
CA LEU A 54 8.15 -6.37 10.15
C LEU A 54 7.09 -6.08 11.22
N LEU A 55 6.01 -6.86 11.28
CA LEU A 55 5.01 -6.73 12.35
C LEU A 55 5.63 -6.96 13.73
N ALA A 56 6.48 -7.99 13.88
CA ALA A 56 7.16 -8.27 15.13
C ALA A 56 8.14 -7.17 15.56
N GLU A 57 8.77 -6.49 14.60
CA GLU A 57 9.70 -5.36 14.83
C GLU A 57 8.99 -4.01 15.01
N GLY A 58 7.68 -3.92 14.77
CA GLY A 58 6.88 -2.70 14.91
C GLY A 58 6.73 -1.86 13.63
N ALA A 59 7.08 -2.43 12.48
CA ALA A 59 6.84 -1.91 11.13
C ALA A 59 7.30 -0.46 10.90
N THR A 60 8.48 -0.11 11.42
CA THR A 60 9.06 1.23 11.26
C THR A 60 9.59 1.45 9.85
N SER A 61 9.69 2.73 9.47
CA SER A 61 10.27 3.16 8.19
C SER A 61 11.70 2.64 8.01
N GLU A 62 12.47 2.59 9.09
CA GLU A 62 13.85 2.12 9.13
C GLU A 62 13.95 0.60 8.92
N ALA A 63 13.08 -0.17 9.58
CA ALA A 63 13.01 -1.62 9.41
C ALA A 63 12.65 -1.98 7.97
N VAL A 64 11.62 -1.33 7.40
CA VAL A 64 11.23 -1.53 6.00
C VAL A 64 12.35 -1.15 5.05
N SER A 65 13.07 -0.06 5.31
CA SER A 65 14.22 0.32 4.48
C SER A 65 15.36 -0.69 4.50
N LYS A 66 15.67 -1.23 5.68
CA LYS A 66 16.70 -2.27 5.80
C LYS A 66 16.33 -3.48 4.94
N VAL A 67 15.13 -4.03 5.15
CA VAL A 67 14.67 -5.20 4.39
C VAL A 67 14.54 -4.89 2.90
N ALA A 68 14.04 -3.70 2.54
CA ALA A 68 13.96 -3.28 1.14
C ALA A 68 15.33 -3.25 0.47
N SER A 69 16.34 -2.70 1.13
CA SER A 69 17.70 -2.61 0.57
C SER A 69 18.35 -3.98 0.34
N GLU A 70 18.00 -4.97 1.16
CA GLU A 70 18.57 -6.32 1.14
C GLU A 70 17.80 -7.28 0.22
N ARG A 71 16.47 -7.15 0.15
CA ARG A 71 15.58 -8.19 -0.41
C ARG A 71 14.69 -7.71 -1.54
N SER A 72 14.45 -6.40 -1.67
CA SER A 72 13.52 -5.89 -2.69
C SER A 72 14.13 -5.95 -4.09
N LEU A 73 13.33 -6.44 -5.04
CA LEU A 73 13.67 -6.50 -6.46
C LEU A 73 13.39 -5.17 -7.17
N CYS A 74 12.72 -4.22 -6.52
CA CYS A 74 12.39 -2.92 -7.10
C CYS A 74 13.60 -1.99 -7.11
N GLY A 75 13.75 -1.16 -8.16
CA GLY A 75 14.82 -0.17 -8.26
C GLY A 75 14.83 0.86 -7.12
N SER A 76 13.69 1.10 -6.47
CA SER A 76 13.56 1.97 -5.29
C SER A 76 14.39 1.50 -4.09
N ALA A 77 14.75 0.22 -4.01
CA ALA A 77 15.64 -0.35 -3.00
C ALA A 77 17.03 0.30 -2.99
N ARG A 78 17.45 0.86 -4.14
CA ARG A 78 18.78 1.45 -4.33
C ARG A 78 18.85 2.92 -3.89
N LYS A 79 17.73 3.49 -3.45
CA LYS A 79 17.69 4.87 -2.97
C LYS A 79 18.55 5.02 -1.72
N ARG A 80 19.19 6.18 -1.60
CA ARG A 80 20.00 6.55 -0.45
C ARG A 80 19.77 8.02 -0.12
N PRO A 81 19.79 8.42 1.16
CA PRO A 81 19.55 9.80 1.56
C PRO A 81 20.60 10.78 0.99
N ASP A 82 21.84 10.32 0.81
CA ASP A 82 23.01 11.09 0.37
C ASP A 82 23.31 10.99 -1.14
N ALA A 83 22.40 10.38 -1.93
CA ALA A 83 22.64 10.17 -3.35
C ALA A 83 22.80 11.51 -4.12
N LYS A 84 23.84 11.60 -4.95
CA LYS A 84 24.08 12.81 -5.78
C LYS A 84 22.95 13.05 -6.78
N LEU A 85 22.43 11.98 -7.38
CA LEU A 85 21.30 12.02 -8.32
C LEU A 85 19.97 12.19 -7.57
N ALA A 86 19.22 13.24 -7.89
CA ALA A 86 17.96 13.56 -7.22
C ALA A 86 16.95 12.40 -7.23
N GLN A 87 16.86 11.63 -8.31
CA GLN A 87 15.97 10.48 -8.46
C GLN A 87 16.30 9.29 -7.53
N LEU A 88 17.55 9.21 -7.04
CA LEU A 88 18.00 8.19 -6.10
C LEU A 88 18.00 8.68 -4.65
N ARG A 89 17.63 9.94 -4.40
CA ARG A 89 17.49 10.46 -3.04
C ARG A 89 16.22 9.90 -2.41
N GLY A 90 16.32 9.55 -1.14
CA GLY A 90 15.20 9.01 -0.36
C GLY A 90 15.62 7.77 0.44
N LYS A 91 14.65 7.20 1.15
CA LYS A 91 14.84 5.96 1.90
C LYS A 91 14.80 4.74 0.95
N PRO A 92 15.57 3.66 1.19
CA PRO A 92 15.42 2.42 0.44
C PRO A 92 13.97 1.92 0.43
N GLY A 93 13.47 1.56 -0.75
CA GLY A 93 12.08 1.11 -0.95
C GLY A 93 11.06 2.24 -1.08
N GLU A 94 11.46 3.50 -0.88
CA GLU A 94 10.56 4.65 -0.90
C GLU A 94 10.11 5.00 -2.32
N LEU A 95 8.82 5.23 -2.48
CA LEU A 95 8.19 5.74 -3.69
C LEU A 95 7.19 6.83 -3.33
N ARG A 96 7.20 7.90 -4.12
CA ARG A 96 6.20 8.95 -4.10
C ARG A 96 5.49 8.97 -5.44
N PHE A 97 4.16 8.94 -5.44
CA PHE A 97 3.37 8.90 -6.66
C PHE A 97 1.98 9.50 -6.47
N ARG A 98 1.31 9.78 -7.59
CA ARG A 98 -0.06 10.27 -7.65
C ARG A 98 -1.00 9.18 -8.16
N ARG A 99 -2.30 9.40 -8.01
CA ARG A 99 -3.31 8.52 -8.62
C ARG A 99 -3.09 8.40 -10.14
N GLY A 100 -3.14 7.18 -10.67
CA GLY A 100 -2.97 6.90 -12.10
C GLY A 100 -1.53 6.68 -12.57
N SER A 101 -0.54 6.73 -11.68
CA SER A 101 0.87 6.52 -12.04
C SER A 101 1.40 5.10 -11.76
N MET A 102 0.62 4.25 -11.10
CA MET A 102 1.03 2.91 -10.65
C MET A 102 -0.03 1.86 -11.00
N ASP A 103 0.32 0.58 -10.88
CA ASP A 103 -0.62 -0.53 -11.05
C ASP A 103 -1.87 -0.35 -10.15
N PRO A 104 -3.09 -0.66 -10.65
CA PRO A 104 -4.33 -0.42 -9.91
C PRO A 104 -4.36 -1.06 -8.52
N GLU A 105 -3.82 -2.27 -8.38
CA GLU A 105 -3.75 -3.00 -7.11
C GLU A 105 -2.82 -2.31 -6.11
N PHE A 106 -1.65 -1.86 -6.58
CA PHE A 106 -0.67 -1.13 -5.77
C PHE A 106 -1.23 0.21 -5.31
N GLN A 107 -1.84 0.94 -6.23
CA GLN A 107 -2.46 2.21 -5.92
C GLN A 107 -3.61 2.03 -4.92
N ARG A 108 -4.46 1.02 -5.10
CA ARG A 108 -5.55 0.74 -4.17
C ARG A 108 -5.02 0.50 -2.77
N ALA A 109 -4.02 -0.36 -2.61
CA ALA A 109 -3.40 -0.65 -1.32
C ALA A 109 -2.84 0.62 -0.65
N ALA A 110 -2.17 1.49 -1.41
CA ALA A 110 -1.52 2.69 -0.87
C ALA A 110 -2.51 3.77 -0.46
N PHE A 111 -3.59 3.95 -1.22
CA PHE A 111 -4.56 5.01 -0.98
C PHE A 111 -5.70 4.63 -0.02
N GLU A 112 -5.99 3.32 0.16
CA GLU A 112 -7.00 2.83 1.12
C GLU A 112 -6.45 2.72 2.55
N ALA A 113 -5.15 2.47 2.72
CA ALA A 113 -4.53 2.36 4.04
C ALA A 113 -4.24 3.74 4.66
N ALA A 114 -4.28 3.80 5.99
CA ALA A 114 -3.94 5.01 6.73
C ALA A 114 -2.41 5.21 6.78
N PRO A 115 -1.92 6.46 6.83
CA PRO A 115 -0.50 6.74 7.10
C PRO A 115 0.00 6.02 8.35
N GLY A 116 1.22 5.49 8.30
CA GLY A 116 1.83 4.64 9.32
C GLY A 116 1.40 3.17 9.31
N THR A 117 0.53 2.75 8.37
CA THR A 117 0.02 1.37 8.35
C THR A 117 0.89 0.46 7.48
N LEU A 118 1.29 -0.68 8.04
CA LEU A 118 1.83 -1.80 7.26
C LEU A 118 0.68 -2.58 6.62
N VAL A 119 0.68 -2.62 5.30
CA VAL A 119 -0.34 -3.31 4.50
C VAL A 119 0.08 -4.77 4.29
N ALA A 120 -0.90 -5.67 4.47
CA ALA A 120 -0.72 -7.10 4.24
C ALA A 120 -0.21 -7.38 2.82
N PRO A 121 0.57 -8.46 2.62
CA PRO A 121 1.15 -8.77 1.32
C PRO A 121 0.10 -8.89 0.22
N PHE A 122 0.33 -8.21 -0.90
CA PHE A 122 -0.57 -8.25 -2.05
C PHE A 122 0.20 -8.53 -3.33
N ARG A 123 -0.49 -9.15 -4.30
CA ARG A 123 0.08 -9.47 -5.61
C ARG A 123 -0.25 -8.37 -6.60
N SER A 124 0.70 -8.10 -7.48
CA SER A 124 0.54 -7.30 -8.69
C SER A 124 1.13 -8.03 -9.91
N GLN A 125 1.11 -7.38 -11.07
CA GLN A 125 1.82 -7.84 -12.26
C GLN A 125 3.33 -8.01 -12.04
N SER A 126 3.95 -7.17 -11.19
CA SER A 126 5.39 -7.19 -10.94
C SER A 126 5.83 -8.27 -9.95
N GLY A 127 4.90 -8.86 -9.18
CA GLY A 127 5.21 -9.80 -8.10
C GLY A 127 4.42 -9.50 -6.81
N TRP A 128 4.99 -9.91 -5.68
CA TRP A 128 4.42 -9.72 -4.35
C TRP A 128 5.02 -8.51 -3.65
N HIS A 129 4.16 -7.72 -3.02
CA HIS A 129 4.52 -6.47 -2.36
C HIS A 129 4.19 -6.53 -0.88
N VAL A 130 5.14 -6.10 -0.06
CA VAL A 130 4.91 -5.69 1.33
C VAL A 130 5.10 -4.19 1.38
N MET A 131 4.16 -3.45 2.00
CA MET A 131 4.14 -1.99 1.88
C MET A 131 3.81 -1.32 3.21
N LEU A 132 4.58 -0.29 3.56
CA LEU A 132 4.29 0.66 4.62
C LEU A 132 3.85 1.97 3.97
N VAL A 133 2.69 2.49 4.35
CA VAL A 133 2.21 3.81 3.90
C VAL A 133 2.76 4.86 4.86
N ASN A 134 3.50 5.84 4.34
CA ASN A 134 4.11 6.89 5.17
C ASN A 134 3.23 8.13 5.24
N GLU A 135 2.77 8.64 4.10
CA GLU A 135 1.99 9.88 3.95
C GLU A 135 0.99 9.78 2.80
#